data_AF-A0A835VF08-F1
#
_entry.id   AF-A0A835VF08-F1
#
_cell.length_a   1.000
_cell.length_b   1.000
_cell.length_c   1.000
_cell.angle_alpha   90.00
_cell.angle_beta   90.00
_cell.angle_gamma   90.00
#
_symmetry.space_group_name_H-M   'P 1'
#
loop_
_entity.id
_entity.type
_entity.pdbx_description
1 polymer ?
#
loop_
_entity_poly.entity_id
_entity_poly.type
_entity_poly.pdbx_seq_one_letter_code
_entity_poly.pdbx_strand_id
1 'polypeptide(L)'
;MPFPSLRAVRIRSAVDHGLLQAFGPSVDVDDAEMQQRSLTAADFDDELDPNLLPKRFGNSAALSESIPVAEFQGRPLADHPAVKYGRRPGALVVPRPPLDPATVAEAVSVISCWYEDKTEWGDRVGWIYGSVTEDVVTGYRMHNRGWHSVYCITKRDAFRGSAPINLTDRLHQVLRWATGSVEIFFSRNNALLATRRLKILQRVAYLNVGIYPFTSVFLLVYCFLPALSLFSGQFIVQNLSVTFLIYLLTITITLIGLAILEVRWSGVGLEEWWRNEQFWLISGTSAHLYAVVQGLLKVMAGSRSLSRSPRRPPPTKTMTSTLISTW
;
A
#
# COMPACT_ATOMS: atom_id res chain seq x y z
N MET A 1 11.25 -5.77 6.88
CA MET A 1 9.84 -5.41 6.54
C MET A 1 9.89 -4.46 5.35
N PRO A 2 9.18 -4.68 4.23
CA PRO A 2 9.19 -3.74 3.11
C PRO A 2 7.80 -3.11 2.94
N PHE A 3 7.32 -2.42 3.96
CA PHE A 3 6.34 -1.32 3.86
C PHE A 3 6.75 -0.37 4.97
N PRO A 4 6.85 0.95 4.67
CA PRO A 4 7.83 1.87 5.23
C PRO A 4 8.07 1.50 6.68
N SER A 5 9.24 0.89 6.94
CA SER A 5 9.58 0.27 8.22
C SER A 5 9.02 1.15 9.34
N LEU A 6 8.43 0.56 10.38
CA LEU A 6 7.97 1.25 11.59
C LEU A 6 8.84 2.46 12.01
N ARG A 7 10.14 2.44 11.68
CA ARG A 7 11.07 3.58 11.62
C ARG A 7 10.52 4.86 10.96
N ALA A 8 10.15 4.87 9.68
CA ALA A 8 9.65 6.08 8.98
C ALA A 8 8.34 6.61 9.58
N VAL A 9 7.55 5.72 10.16
CA VAL A 9 6.23 5.99 10.72
C VAL A 9 6.32 6.61 12.12
N ARG A 10 7.19 6.10 13.01
CA ARG A 10 7.51 6.77 14.28
C ARG A 10 8.24 8.10 14.09
N ILE A 11 9.13 8.18 13.10
CA ILE A 11 9.88 9.41 12.80
C ILE A 11 8.91 10.53 12.39
N ARG A 12 7.95 10.26 11.49
CA ARG A 12 6.96 11.26 11.06
C ARG A 12 6.00 11.68 12.17
N SER A 13 5.52 10.74 12.99
CA SER A 13 4.62 11.05 14.12
C SER A 13 5.25 11.99 15.16
N ALA A 14 6.56 11.91 15.37
CA ALA A 14 7.28 12.81 16.28
C ALA A 14 7.55 14.20 15.68
N VAL A 15 7.73 14.30 14.34
CA VAL A 15 7.85 15.59 13.63
C VAL A 15 6.54 16.37 13.65
N ASP A 16 5.41 15.70 13.42
CA ASP A 16 4.09 16.34 13.39
C ASP A 16 3.67 16.86 14.79
N HIS A 17 4.06 16.16 15.86
CA HIS A 17 3.84 16.62 17.25
C HIS A 17 4.60 17.92 17.59
N GLY A 18 5.77 18.15 16.98
CA GLY A 18 6.55 19.39 17.19
C GLY A 18 6.07 20.57 16.34
N LEU A 19 5.55 20.30 15.12
CA LEU A 19 5.07 21.35 14.21
C LEU A 19 3.67 21.86 14.54
N LEU A 20 2.79 21.01 15.07
CA LEU A 20 1.43 21.40 15.48
C LEU A 20 1.38 22.36 16.68
N GLN A 21 2.48 22.48 17.45
CA GLN A 21 2.61 23.49 18.50
C GLN A 21 2.98 24.90 17.97
N ALA A 22 3.38 25.03 16.70
CA ALA A 22 3.92 26.28 16.15
C ALA A 22 2.94 27.08 15.27
N PHE A 23 1.90 26.44 14.70
CA PHE A 23 0.99 27.11 13.76
C PHE A 23 -0.47 26.64 13.94
N GLY A 24 -1.29 27.46 14.59
CA GLY A 24 -2.75 27.28 14.63
C GLY A 24 -3.41 27.81 13.35
N PRO A 25 -4.45 27.15 12.81
CA PRO A 25 -5.11 27.60 11.59
C PRO A 25 -6.18 28.67 11.87
N SER A 26 -6.15 29.76 11.10
CA SER A 26 -7.26 30.72 10.95
C SER A 26 -8.27 30.18 9.94
N VAL A 27 -9.56 30.25 10.26
CA VAL A 27 -10.67 29.80 9.39
C VAL A 27 -11.47 31.03 8.95
N ASP A 28 -11.56 31.25 7.65
CA ASP A 28 -12.36 32.30 7.02
C ASP A 28 -13.86 31.91 6.97
N VAL A 29 -14.72 32.93 7.06
CA VAL A 29 -16.14 32.84 7.43
C VAL A 29 -17.07 32.36 6.29
N ASP A 30 -16.60 32.30 5.04
CA ASP A 30 -17.40 31.88 3.88
C ASP A 30 -17.61 30.35 3.76
N ASP A 31 -16.88 29.56 4.56
CA ASP A 31 -16.91 28.08 4.52
C ASP A 31 -18.16 27.48 5.19
N ALA A 32 -18.95 28.26 5.93
CA ALA A 32 -20.01 27.76 6.82
C ALA A 32 -21.30 27.29 6.11
N GLU A 33 -21.67 27.89 4.98
CA GLU A 33 -22.89 27.49 4.25
C GLU A 33 -22.69 26.23 3.37
N MET A 34 -21.44 25.92 2.99
CA MET A 34 -21.11 24.73 2.21
C MET A 34 -21.04 23.44 3.06
N GLN A 35 -20.98 23.58 4.39
CA GLN A 35 -20.72 22.51 5.37
C GLN A 35 -21.92 21.60 5.69
N GLN A 36 -23.14 21.97 5.28
CA GLN A 36 -24.35 21.19 5.55
C GLN A 36 -24.92 20.42 4.35
N ARG A 37 -24.31 20.54 3.17
CA ARG A 37 -24.79 19.83 1.97
C ARG A 37 -24.43 18.34 2.06
N SER A 38 -25.40 17.48 1.73
CA SER A 38 -25.13 16.06 1.50
C SER A 38 -24.21 15.92 0.28
N LEU A 39 -22.97 15.49 0.52
CA LEU A 39 -22.05 15.10 -0.55
C LEU A 39 -22.71 14.01 -1.41
N THR A 40 -22.75 14.24 -2.70
CA THR A 40 -23.29 13.32 -3.71
C THR A 40 -22.14 12.54 -4.34
N ALA A 41 -22.44 11.37 -4.92
CA ALA A 41 -21.41 10.55 -5.55
C ALA A 41 -20.66 11.27 -6.70
N ALA A 42 -21.28 12.30 -7.30
CA ALA A 42 -20.68 13.18 -8.29
C ALA A 42 -19.61 14.13 -7.71
N ASP A 43 -19.66 14.46 -6.41
CA ASP A 43 -18.65 15.32 -5.75
C ASP A 43 -17.32 14.59 -5.52
N PHE A 44 -17.31 13.26 -5.59
CA PHE A 44 -16.12 12.41 -5.40
C PHE A 44 -15.53 11.87 -6.69
N ASP A 45 -16.31 11.89 -7.77
CA ASP A 45 -15.91 11.39 -9.08
C ASP A 45 -16.64 12.16 -10.18
N ASP A 46 -15.93 13.10 -10.81
CA ASP A 46 -16.43 13.94 -11.92
C ASP A 46 -16.90 13.09 -13.13
N GLU A 47 -16.53 11.81 -13.21
CA GLU A 47 -16.95 10.85 -14.26
C GLU A 47 -18.20 10.03 -13.90
N LEU A 48 -18.83 10.28 -12.74
CA LEU A 48 -19.96 9.48 -12.26
C LEU A 48 -21.28 9.84 -12.97
N ASP A 49 -21.47 9.31 -14.18
CA ASP A 49 -22.76 9.34 -14.88
C ASP A 49 -23.76 8.38 -14.18
N PRO A 50 -24.93 8.86 -13.71
CA PRO A 50 -25.96 8.02 -13.11
C PRO A 50 -26.38 6.83 -14.00
N ASN A 51 -26.30 6.98 -15.32
CA ASN A 51 -26.63 5.93 -16.28
C ASN A 51 -25.59 4.79 -16.29
N LEU A 52 -24.41 5.01 -15.73
CA LEU A 52 -23.34 4.02 -15.61
C LEU A 52 -23.31 3.33 -14.24
N LEU A 53 -24.21 3.68 -13.31
CA LEU A 53 -24.29 3.05 -11.99
C LEU A 53 -24.46 1.52 -12.05
N PRO A 54 -25.34 0.95 -12.92
CA PRO A 54 -25.47 -0.50 -13.03
C PRO A 54 -24.21 -1.19 -13.55
N LYS A 55 -23.49 -0.51 -14.46
CA LYS A 55 -22.20 -1.00 -14.96
C LYS A 55 -21.13 -0.96 -13.86
N ARG A 56 -21.18 0.03 -12.97
CA ARG A 56 -20.16 0.27 -11.96
C ARG A 56 -20.34 -0.56 -10.70
N PHE A 57 -21.56 -0.64 -10.18
CA PHE A 57 -21.88 -1.30 -8.91
C PHE A 57 -22.65 -2.61 -9.08
N GLY A 58 -23.14 -2.92 -10.28
CA GLY A 58 -24.00 -4.06 -10.57
C GLY A 58 -25.48 -3.70 -10.63
N ASN A 59 -26.31 -4.68 -10.97
CA ASN A 59 -27.73 -4.46 -11.28
C ASN A 59 -28.64 -4.33 -10.03
N SER A 60 -28.10 -4.41 -8.82
CA SER A 60 -28.88 -4.33 -7.59
C SER A 60 -29.17 -2.87 -7.23
N ALA A 61 -30.43 -2.45 -7.39
CA ALA A 61 -30.89 -1.14 -6.94
C ALA A 61 -30.73 -1.00 -5.42
N ALA A 62 -31.11 -2.04 -4.66
CA ALA A 62 -30.99 -2.05 -3.20
C ALA A 62 -29.53 -1.86 -2.72
N LEU A 63 -28.55 -2.50 -3.39
CA LEU A 63 -27.15 -2.26 -3.08
C LEU A 63 -26.76 -0.81 -3.37
N SER A 64 -27.12 -0.29 -4.55
CA SER A 64 -26.76 1.07 -4.94
C SER A 64 -27.35 2.15 -4.02
N GLU A 65 -28.59 1.94 -3.56
CA GLU A 65 -29.28 2.83 -2.60
C GLU A 65 -28.67 2.73 -1.19
N SER A 66 -28.07 1.59 -0.84
CA SER A 66 -27.39 1.43 0.45
C SER A 66 -26.06 2.17 0.55
N ILE A 67 -25.40 2.48 -0.58
CA ILE A 67 -24.08 3.16 -0.62
C ILE A 67 -24.10 4.53 0.08
N PRO A 68 -24.99 5.48 -0.27
CA PRO A 68 -25.02 6.78 0.41
C PRO A 68 -25.40 6.65 1.89
N VAL A 69 -26.22 5.66 2.25
CA VAL A 69 -26.54 5.35 3.65
C VAL A 69 -25.30 4.89 4.41
N ALA A 70 -24.51 3.98 3.81
CA ALA A 70 -23.27 3.49 4.39
C ALA A 70 -22.20 4.59 4.50
N GLU A 71 -22.10 5.48 3.50
CA GLU A 71 -21.21 6.64 3.53
C GLU A 71 -21.50 7.53 4.75
N PHE A 72 -22.77 7.89 4.95
CA PHE A 72 -23.19 8.69 6.11
C PHE A 72 -22.92 7.97 7.44
N GLN A 73 -23.14 6.66 7.50
CA GLN A 73 -22.86 5.82 8.68
C GLN A 73 -21.35 5.71 8.96
N GLY A 74 -20.50 5.83 7.94
CA GLY A 74 -19.04 5.80 8.06
C GLY A 74 -18.40 7.13 8.45
N ARG A 75 -19.13 8.24 8.41
CA ARG A 75 -18.59 9.57 8.78
C ARG A 75 -18.18 9.63 10.25
N PRO A 76 -17.06 10.32 10.58
CA PRO A 76 -16.66 10.56 11.97
C PRO A 76 -17.72 11.38 12.70
N LEU A 77 -17.72 11.36 14.04
CA LEU A 77 -18.61 12.22 14.82
C LEU A 77 -18.26 13.69 14.61
N ALA A 78 -19.26 14.57 14.56
CA ALA A 78 -19.08 16.02 14.58
C ALA A 78 -18.83 16.53 16.01
N ASP A 79 -17.89 15.90 16.72
CA ASP A 79 -17.54 16.21 18.11
C ASP A 79 -16.32 17.14 18.23
N HIS A 80 -15.57 17.33 17.13
CA HIS A 80 -14.37 18.16 17.09
C HIS A 80 -14.43 19.21 15.96
N PRO A 81 -14.00 20.48 16.20
CA PRO A 81 -14.05 21.56 15.20
C PRO A 81 -13.29 21.28 13.89
N ALA A 82 -12.31 20.38 13.93
CA ALA A 82 -11.56 19.95 12.75
C ALA A 82 -12.36 19.02 11.80
N VAL A 83 -13.50 18.48 12.26
CA VAL A 83 -14.33 17.56 11.47
C VAL A 83 -15.36 18.34 10.67
N LYS A 84 -15.01 18.67 9.43
CA LYS A 84 -15.90 19.45 8.52
C LYS A 84 -17.17 18.70 8.11
N TYR A 85 -17.10 17.38 7.91
CA TYR A 85 -18.23 16.55 7.41
C TYR A 85 -18.60 15.43 8.39
N GLY A 86 -18.83 15.80 9.65
CA GLY A 86 -19.14 14.84 10.71
C GLY A 86 -20.63 14.48 10.81
N ARG A 87 -20.90 13.28 11.31
CA ARG A 87 -22.24 12.84 11.69
C ARG A 87 -22.60 13.37 13.08
N ARG A 88 -23.85 13.80 13.26
CA ARG A 88 -24.37 14.21 14.58
C ARG A 88 -24.28 13.06 15.61
N PRO A 89 -23.89 13.35 16.86
CA PRO A 89 -24.01 12.38 17.95
C PRO A 89 -25.44 11.83 18.05
N GLY A 90 -25.59 10.53 18.27
CA GLY A 90 -26.91 9.89 18.40
C GLY A 90 -27.57 9.46 17.08
N ALA A 91 -27.05 9.87 15.91
CA ALA A 91 -27.69 9.57 14.62
C ALA A 91 -27.80 8.07 14.27
N LEU A 92 -27.00 7.20 14.89
CA LEU A 92 -27.06 5.73 14.71
C LEU A 92 -27.69 4.98 15.89
N VAL A 93 -28.30 5.70 16.84
CA VAL A 93 -28.91 5.08 18.03
C VAL A 93 -30.33 4.55 17.73
N VAL A 94 -30.90 4.93 16.58
CA VAL A 94 -32.21 4.46 16.13
C VAL A 94 -32.20 2.93 15.96
N PRO A 95 -33.22 2.20 16.45
CA PRO A 95 -33.35 0.77 16.22
C PRO A 95 -33.33 0.44 14.73
N ARG A 96 -32.54 -0.56 14.33
CA ARG A 96 -32.53 -1.02 12.94
C ARG A 96 -33.85 -1.74 12.64
N PRO A 97 -34.45 -1.52 11.46
CA PRO A 97 -35.61 -2.30 11.05
C PRO A 97 -35.23 -3.79 11.00
N PRO A 98 -36.18 -4.69 11.31
CA PRO A 98 -35.96 -6.13 11.16
C PRO A 98 -35.66 -6.47 9.70
N LEU A 99 -34.78 -7.46 9.48
CA LEU A 99 -34.46 -7.96 8.14
C LEU A 99 -35.70 -8.58 7.51
N ASP A 100 -36.15 -8.00 6.40
CA ASP A 100 -37.21 -8.58 5.60
C ASP A 100 -36.66 -9.68 4.65
N PRO A 101 -37.48 -10.68 4.31
CA PRO A 101 -37.05 -11.76 3.42
C PRO A 101 -36.58 -11.28 2.03
N ALA A 102 -37.08 -10.15 1.54
CA ALA A 102 -36.68 -9.61 0.24
C ALA A 102 -35.25 -9.05 0.28
N THR A 103 -34.89 -8.31 1.33
CA THR A 103 -33.51 -7.85 1.56
C THR A 103 -32.54 -9.03 1.69
N VAL A 104 -32.94 -10.11 2.36
CA VAL A 104 -32.11 -11.32 2.45
C VAL A 104 -31.93 -11.98 1.09
N ALA A 105 -33.00 -12.12 0.30
CA ALA A 105 -32.92 -12.69 -1.05
C ALA A 105 -32.02 -11.84 -1.97
N GLU A 106 -32.10 -10.51 -1.86
CA GLU A 106 -31.25 -9.59 -2.61
C GLU A 106 -29.79 -9.67 -2.17
N ALA A 107 -29.53 -9.77 -0.86
CA ALA A 107 -28.17 -9.99 -0.35
C ALA A 107 -27.56 -11.29 -0.88
N VAL A 108 -28.35 -12.38 -0.98
CA VAL A 108 -27.93 -13.65 -1.60
C VAL A 108 -27.61 -13.48 -3.08
N SER A 109 -28.38 -12.65 -3.80
CA SER A 109 -28.11 -12.31 -5.20
C SER A 109 -26.81 -11.52 -5.36
N VAL A 110 -26.54 -10.55 -4.49
CA VAL A 110 -25.34 -9.69 -4.54
C VAL A 110 -24.05 -10.46 -4.26
N ILE A 111 -24.08 -11.50 -3.41
CA ILE A 111 -22.90 -12.34 -3.11
C ILE A 111 -22.70 -13.50 -4.11
N SER A 112 -23.51 -13.57 -5.15
CA SER A 112 -23.43 -14.65 -6.14
C SER A 112 -22.17 -14.54 -7.01
N CYS A 113 -21.70 -15.66 -7.53
CA CYS A 113 -20.46 -15.72 -8.32
C CYS A 113 -20.51 -15.00 -9.68
N TRP A 114 -21.70 -14.60 -10.14
CA TRP A 114 -21.89 -13.87 -11.38
C TRP A 114 -22.14 -12.37 -11.17
N TYR A 115 -22.29 -11.91 -9.92
CA TYR A 115 -22.65 -10.52 -9.65
C TYR A 115 -21.63 -9.52 -10.21
N GLU A 116 -20.35 -9.88 -10.12
CA GLU A 116 -19.25 -9.06 -10.61
C GLU A 116 -19.06 -9.14 -12.15
N ASP A 117 -19.77 -10.04 -12.86
CA ASP A 117 -19.60 -10.21 -14.30
C ASP A 117 -19.99 -8.94 -15.06
N LYS A 118 -19.09 -8.47 -15.92
CA LYS A 118 -19.21 -7.22 -16.71
C LYS A 118 -19.43 -5.95 -15.87
N THR A 119 -19.15 -6.00 -14.58
CA THR A 119 -19.14 -4.82 -13.72
C THR A 119 -17.74 -4.23 -13.60
N GLU A 120 -17.61 -3.07 -12.94
CA GLU A 120 -16.31 -2.45 -12.65
C GLU A 120 -15.73 -2.82 -11.27
N TRP A 121 -16.34 -3.80 -10.58
CA TRP A 121 -15.78 -4.42 -9.37
C TRP A 121 -14.41 -5.04 -9.68
N GLY A 122 -13.42 -4.82 -8.81
CA GLY A 122 -12.06 -5.31 -9.04
C GLY A 122 -11.21 -4.42 -9.95
N ASP A 123 -11.85 -3.70 -10.88
CA ASP A 123 -11.15 -2.83 -11.84
C ASP A 123 -11.08 -1.39 -11.36
N ARG A 124 -12.22 -0.80 -10.97
CA ARG A 124 -12.29 0.59 -10.50
C ARG A 124 -12.85 0.70 -9.08
N VAL A 125 -13.70 -0.24 -8.70
CA VAL A 125 -14.47 -0.26 -7.45
C VAL A 125 -13.98 -1.39 -6.55
N GLY A 126 -13.86 -1.10 -5.25
CA GLY A 126 -13.39 -2.07 -4.26
C GLY A 126 -11.88 -2.35 -4.34
N TRP A 127 -11.51 -3.57 -3.99
CA TRP A 127 -10.13 -4.07 -4.02
C TRP A 127 -9.69 -4.31 -5.45
N ILE A 128 -8.48 -3.85 -5.81
CA ILE A 128 -8.01 -3.98 -7.18
C ILE A 128 -7.50 -5.40 -7.47
N TYR A 129 -8.09 -6.06 -8.46
CA TYR A 129 -7.75 -7.43 -8.85
C TYR A 129 -6.47 -7.52 -9.69
N GLY A 130 -5.92 -8.72 -9.77
CA GLY A 130 -4.79 -9.05 -10.64
C GLY A 130 -3.41 -8.67 -10.11
N SER A 131 -3.30 -8.28 -8.83
CA SER A 131 -2.04 -8.00 -8.14
C SER A 131 -1.94 -8.86 -6.88
N VAL A 132 -0.77 -9.44 -6.62
CA VAL A 132 -0.49 -10.12 -5.32
C VAL A 132 -0.47 -9.11 -4.15
N THR A 133 -0.33 -7.82 -4.46
CA THR A 133 -0.29 -6.69 -3.51
C THR A 133 -1.43 -5.72 -3.79
N GLU A 134 -2.66 -6.24 -3.74
CA GLU A 134 -3.90 -5.49 -3.97
C GLU A 134 -4.09 -4.32 -2.98
N ASP A 135 -3.63 -4.47 -1.74
CA ASP A 135 -3.66 -3.46 -0.68
C ASP A 135 -2.94 -2.17 -1.09
N VAL A 136 -1.74 -2.32 -1.61
CA VAL A 136 -0.88 -1.20 -2.01
C VAL A 136 -1.43 -0.52 -3.26
N VAL A 137 -1.90 -1.32 -4.22
CA VAL A 137 -2.47 -0.82 -5.48
C VAL A 137 -3.78 -0.08 -5.23
N THR A 138 -4.62 -0.61 -4.35
CA THR A 138 -5.89 0.01 -3.97
C THR A 138 -5.64 1.34 -3.27
N GLY A 139 -4.75 1.36 -2.27
CA GLY A 139 -4.36 2.59 -1.59
C GLY A 139 -3.75 3.64 -2.53
N TYR A 140 -2.88 3.22 -3.45
CA TYR A 140 -2.33 4.11 -4.48
C TYR A 140 -3.42 4.71 -5.37
N ARG A 141 -4.39 3.92 -5.84
CA ARG A 141 -5.50 4.41 -6.65
C ARG A 141 -6.41 5.36 -5.89
N MET A 142 -6.69 5.09 -4.61
CA MET A 142 -7.45 6.01 -3.76
C MET A 142 -6.71 7.34 -3.61
N HIS A 143 -5.42 7.32 -3.29
CA HIS A 143 -4.63 8.54 -3.18
C HIS A 143 -4.50 9.30 -4.52
N ASN A 144 -4.47 8.60 -5.65
CA ASN A 144 -4.47 9.24 -6.96
C ASN A 144 -5.79 9.98 -7.27
N ARG A 145 -6.90 9.56 -6.63
CA ARG A 145 -8.20 10.25 -6.67
C ARG A 145 -8.29 11.43 -5.69
N GLY A 146 -7.26 11.68 -4.89
CA GLY A 146 -7.22 12.80 -3.93
C GLY A 146 -7.59 12.42 -2.50
N TRP A 147 -7.78 11.13 -2.20
CA TRP A 147 -8.00 10.67 -0.83
C TRP A 147 -6.76 10.87 0.03
N HIS A 148 -6.97 11.09 1.33
CA HIS A 148 -5.92 11.24 2.33
C HIS A 148 -5.98 10.10 3.35
N SER A 149 -4.85 9.44 3.59
CA SER A 149 -4.71 8.46 4.68
C SER A 149 -4.22 9.14 5.96
N VAL A 150 -4.78 8.73 7.10
CA VAL A 150 -4.32 9.13 8.43
C VAL A 150 -3.71 7.93 9.14
N TYR A 151 -2.54 8.13 9.75
CA TYR A 151 -1.91 7.11 10.58
C TYR A 151 -2.03 7.51 12.05
N CYS A 152 -2.72 6.70 12.85
CA CYS A 152 -2.99 6.99 14.26
C CYS A 152 -2.25 6.00 15.16
N ILE A 153 -1.40 6.52 16.05
CA ILE A 153 -0.74 5.74 17.10
C ILE A 153 -1.47 5.98 18.40
N THR A 154 -2.14 4.95 18.90
CA THR A 154 -2.78 4.96 20.21
C THR A 154 -1.78 4.53 21.29
N LYS A 155 -1.95 5.05 22.52
CA LYS A 155 -1.08 4.72 23.66
C LYS A 155 -1.01 3.21 23.95
N ARG A 156 -2.13 2.51 23.71
CA ARG A 156 -2.19 1.04 23.73
C ARG A 156 -2.39 0.58 22.30
N ASP A 157 -1.74 -0.51 21.93
CA ASP A 157 -1.93 -1.11 20.60
C ASP A 157 -3.41 -1.44 20.41
N ALA A 158 -4.07 -0.75 19.49
CA ALA A 158 -5.48 -1.00 19.18
C ALA A 158 -5.68 -2.36 18.47
N PHE A 159 -4.65 -2.83 17.77
CA PHE A 159 -4.65 -4.08 17.03
C PHE A 159 -3.41 -4.89 17.38
N ARG A 160 -3.61 -6.16 17.75
CA ARG A 160 -2.53 -7.12 18.02
C ARG A 160 -2.75 -8.36 17.15
N GLY A 161 -1.73 -8.73 16.39
CA GLY A 161 -1.73 -9.91 15.54
C GLY A 161 -0.56 -10.83 15.86
N SER A 162 -0.72 -12.11 15.55
CA SER A 162 0.35 -13.10 15.68
C SER A 162 1.36 -12.92 14.55
N ALA A 163 2.65 -12.88 14.88
CA ALA A 163 3.73 -12.83 13.90
C ALA A 163 4.23 -14.25 13.57
N PRO A 164 4.73 -14.50 12.34
CA PRO A 164 5.38 -15.76 12.01
C PRO A 164 6.56 -16.02 12.96
N ILE A 165 6.59 -17.21 13.57
CA ILE A 165 7.66 -17.64 14.48
C ILE A 165 8.79 -18.30 13.68
N ASN A 166 8.46 -18.92 12.54
CA ASN A 166 9.39 -19.61 11.68
C ASN A 166 10.02 -18.67 10.62
N LEU A 167 11.30 -18.89 10.33
CA LEU A 167 12.03 -18.16 9.30
C LEU A 167 11.49 -18.45 7.89
N THR A 168 11.12 -19.71 7.60
CA THR A 168 10.62 -20.10 6.27
C THR A 168 9.35 -19.34 5.90
N ASP A 169 8.37 -19.31 6.80
CA ASP A 169 7.10 -18.60 6.59
C ASP A 169 7.34 -17.10 6.40
N ARG A 170 8.30 -16.56 7.17
CA ARG A 170 8.69 -15.16 7.06
C ARG A 170 9.38 -14.83 5.73
N LEU A 171 10.21 -15.73 5.19
CA LEU A 171 10.83 -15.57 3.88
C LEU A 171 9.78 -15.68 2.76
N HIS A 172 8.84 -16.62 2.85
CA HIS A 172 7.72 -16.71 1.92
C HIS A 172 6.86 -15.44 1.92
N GLN A 173 6.63 -14.86 3.09
CA GLN A 173 5.91 -13.59 3.22
C GLN A 173 6.64 -12.45 2.51
N VAL A 174 7.95 -12.29 2.76
CA VAL A 174 8.75 -11.25 2.10
C VAL A 174 8.84 -11.46 0.59
N LEU A 175 8.92 -12.73 0.16
CA LEU A 175 8.90 -13.07 -1.25
C LEU A 175 7.60 -12.60 -1.91
N ARG A 176 6.43 -12.87 -1.32
CA ARG A 176 5.14 -12.39 -1.85
C ARG A 176 5.08 -10.87 -1.98
N TRP A 177 5.58 -10.16 -0.97
CA TRP A 177 5.66 -8.69 -1.01
C TRP A 177 6.57 -8.19 -2.13
N ALA A 178 7.75 -8.79 -2.27
CA ALA A 178 8.71 -8.44 -3.32
C ALA A 178 8.14 -8.71 -4.71
N THR A 179 7.48 -9.85 -4.91
CA THR A 179 6.82 -10.19 -6.18
C THR A 179 5.74 -9.19 -6.53
N GLY A 180 4.84 -8.87 -5.59
CA GLY A 180 3.80 -7.87 -5.85
C GLY A 180 4.37 -6.48 -6.14
N SER A 181 5.45 -6.09 -5.46
CA SER A 181 6.12 -4.81 -5.70
C SER A 181 6.75 -4.72 -7.09
N VAL A 182 7.35 -5.81 -7.57
CA VAL A 182 7.85 -5.92 -8.96
C VAL A 182 6.70 -5.88 -9.96
N GLU A 183 5.57 -6.55 -9.67
CA GLU A 183 4.36 -6.48 -10.51
C GLU A 183 3.81 -5.06 -10.61
N ILE A 184 3.75 -4.31 -9.50
CA ILE A 184 3.32 -2.91 -9.49
C ILE A 184 4.26 -2.06 -10.35
N PHE A 185 5.57 -2.27 -10.26
CA PHE A 185 6.57 -1.53 -11.04
C PHE A 185 6.39 -1.71 -12.56
N PHE A 186 6.11 -2.94 -13.00
CA PHE A 186 5.87 -3.25 -14.43
C PHE A 186 4.42 -3.03 -14.88
N SER A 187 3.49 -2.81 -13.95
CA SER A 187 2.07 -2.58 -14.26
C SER A 187 1.81 -1.17 -14.79
N ARG A 188 0.66 -1.00 -15.44
CA ARG A 188 0.15 0.30 -15.92
C ARG A 188 -0.07 1.32 -14.80
N ASN A 189 -0.13 0.85 -13.54
CA ASN A 189 -0.21 1.67 -12.33
C ASN A 189 1.17 2.12 -11.79
N ASN A 190 2.19 2.27 -12.64
CA ASN A 190 3.51 2.70 -12.18
C ASN A 190 3.45 4.10 -11.51
N ALA A 191 4.12 4.25 -10.36
CA ALA A 191 4.22 5.51 -9.62
C ALA A 191 4.84 6.66 -10.43
N LEU A 192 5.61 6.35 -11.49
CA LEU A 192 6.12 7.34 -12.45
C LEU A 192 5.02 7.98 -13.31
N LEU A 193 3.93 7.26 -13.55
CA LEU A 193 2.74 7.72 -14.28
C LEU A 193 1.68 8.35 -13.35
N ALA A 194 2.05 8.63 -12.09
CA ALA A 194 1.16 9.24 -11.11
C ALA A 194 0.61 10.59 -11.57
N THR A 195 -0.70 10.78 -11.43
CA THR A 195 -1.42 11.98 -11.84
C THR A 195 -0.97 13.20 -11.04
N ARG A 196 -1.19 14.41 -11.59
CA ARG A 196 -0.86 15.70 -10.95
C ARG A 196 -1.44 15.90 -9.54
N ARG A 197 -2.49 15.15 -9.15
CA ARG A 197 -3.15 15.25 -7.84
C ARG A 197 -2.32 14.69 -6.67
N LEU A 198 -1.32 13.84 -6.92
CA LEU A 198 -0.44 13.28 -5.88
C LEU A 198 0.73 14.23 -5.54
N LYS A 199 1.00 14.43 -4.25
CA LYS A 199 2.17 15.18 -3.74
C LYS A 199 3.48 14.52 -4.19
N ILE A 200 4.49 15.32 -4.54
CA ILE A 200 5.78 14.82 -5.06
C ILE A 200 6.44 13.82 -4.10
N LEU A 201 6.49 14.14 -2.80
CA LEU A 201 7.08 13.27 -1.78
C LEU A 201 6.35 11.92 -1.66
N GLN A 202 5.04 11.91 -1.88
CA GLN A 202 4.22 10.71 -1.87
C GLN A 202 4.51 9.84 -3.09
N ARG A 203 4.74 10.45 -4.27
CA ARG A 203 5.19 9.72 -5.47
C ARG A 203 6.53 9.05 -5.25
N VAL A 204 7.48 9.75 -4.63
CA VAL A 204 8.80 9.17 -4.29
C VAL A 204 8.64 7.99 -3.32
N ALA A 205 7.76 8.10 -2.32
CA ALA A 205 7.49 7.00 -1.40
C ALA A 205 6.91 5.76 -2.11
N TYR A 206 5.93 5.95 -3.01
CA TYR A 206 5.38 4.85 -3.81
C TYR A 206 6.39 4.26 -4.79
N LEU A 207 7.23 5.11 -5.39
CA LEU A 207 8.31 4.66 -6.26
C LEU A 207 9.32 3.81 -5.50
N ASN A 208 9.68 4.21 -4.27
CA ASN A 208 10.58 3.43 -3.42
C ASN A 208 10.01 2.04 -3.11
N VAL A 209 8.70 1.93 -2.92
CA VAL A 209 8.01 0.64 -2.76
C VAL A 209 8.08 -0.21 -4.04
N GLY A 210 8.02 0.37 -5.23
CA GLY A 210 8.20 -0.40 -6.47
C GLY A 210 9.67 -0.81 -6.71
N ILE A 211 10.62 0.04 -6.33
CA ILE A 211 12.05 -0.13 -6.64
C ILE A 211 12.79 -1.00 -5.62
N TYR A 212 12.32 -1.11 -4.36
CA TYR A 212 13.09 -1.78 -3.31
C TYR A 212 13.57 -3.20 -3.69
N PRO A 213 12.80 -4.07 -4.38
CA PRO A 213 13.28 -5.42 -4.70
C PRO A 213 14.49 -5.39 -5.63
N PHE A 214 14.59 -4.40 -6.52
CA PHE A 214 15.69 -4.26 -7.48
C PHE A 214 17.02 -3.88 -6.81
N THR A 215 16.98 -3.29 -5.62
CA THR A 215 18.20 -3.01 -4.83
C THR A 215 18.97 -4.30 -4.46
N SER A 216 18.29 -5.46 -4.49
CA SER A 216 18.91 -6.77 -4.25
C SER A 216 20.03 -7.11 -5.23
N VAL A 217 19.92 -6.70 -6.50
CA VAL A 217 20.95 -6.97 -7.52
C VAL A 217 22.24 -6.24 -7.17
N PHE A 218 22.13 -4.96 -6.79
CA PHE A 218 23.28 -4.15 -6.37
C PHE A 218 23.87 -4.66 -5.06
N LEU A 219 23.00 -5.06 -4.11
CA LEU A 219 23.42 -5.64 -2.84
C LEU A 219 24.20 -6.94 -3.05
N LEU A 220 23.73 -7.81 -3.94
CA LEU A 220 24.40 -9.05 -4.29
C LEU A 220 25.78 -8.77 -4.86
N VAL A 221 25.88 -7.91 -5.87
CA VAL A 221 27.18 -7.51 -6.44
C VAL A 221 28.10 -7.01 -5.33
N TYR A 222 27.63 -6.09 -4.49
CA TYR A 222 28.38 -5.55 -3.37
C TYR A 222 28.88 -6.62 -2.39
N CYS A 223 28.06 -7.60 -2.04
CA CYS A 223 28.45 -8.72 -1.18
C CYS A 223 29.50 -9.64 -1.83
N PHE A 224 29.48 -9.82 -3.16
CA PHE A 224 30.43 -10.66 -3.88
C PHE A 224 31.74 -9.94 -4.25
N LEU A 225 31.75 -8.61 -4.31
CA LEU A 225 32.93 -7.82 -4.67
C LEU A 225 34.19 -8.16 -3.83
N PRO A 226 34.12 -8.26 -2.49
CA PRO A 226 35.28 -8.63 -1.67
C PRO A 226 35.80 -10.04 -1.98
N ALA A 227 34.91 -11.01 -2.17
CA ALA A 227 35.28 -12.38 -2.50
C ALA A 227 35.95 -12.44 -3.88
N LEU A 228 35.40 -11.77 -4.89
CA LEU A 228 35.99 -11.68 -6.22
C LEU A 228 37.37 -11.02 -6.20
N SER A 229 37.55 -9.95 -5.41
CA SER A 229 38.84 -9.27 -5.26
C SER A 229 39.88 -10.20 -4.61
N LEU A 230 39.47 -11.00 -3.62
CA LEU A 230 40.33 -11.94 -2.92
C LEU A 230 40.77 -13.11 -3.82
N PHE A 231 39.87 -13.68 -4.63
CA PHE A 231 40.18 -14.80 -5.52
C PHE A 231 40.96 -14.40 -6.77
N SER A 232 40.65 -13.24 -7.35
CA SER A 232 41.32 -12.75 -8.57
C SER A 232 42.66 -12.07 -8.28
N GLY A 233 42.92 -11.68 -7.03
CA GLY A 233 44.06 -10.85 -6.65
C GLY A 233 43.99 -9.41 -7.20
N GLN A 234 42.89 -9.05 -7.87
CA GLN A 234 42.65 -7.71 -8.42
C GLN A 234 41.85 -6.90 -7.41
N PHE A 235 42.52 -6.01 -6.68
CA PHE A 235 41.85 -5.07 -5.80
C PHE A 235 41.30 -3.89 -6.62
N ILE A 236 40.01 -3.59 -6.41
CA ILE A 236 39.34 -2.43 -7.05
C ILE A 236 40.01 -1.11 -6.63
N VAL A 237 40.48 -1.04 -5.39
CA VAL A 237 41.25 0.10 -4.87
C VAL A 237 42.73 -0.27 -4.88
N GLN A 238 43.45 0.24 -5.88
CA GLN A 238 44.88 -0.07 -6.06
C GLN A 238 45.79 0.77 -5.15
N ASN A 239 45.36 1.98 -4.75
CA ASN A 239 46.15 2.91 -3.93
C ASN A 239 45.33 3.46 -2.76
N LEU A 240 45.81 3.23 -1.54
CA LEU A 240 45.26 3.81 -0.32
C LEU A 240 45.89 5.18 -0.07
N SER A 241 45.27 6.24 -0.62
CA SER A 241 45.68 7.60 -0.29
C SER A 241 45.14 8.02 1.08
N VAL A 242 45.85 8.92 1.77
CA VAL A 242 45.38 9.52 3.03
C VAL A 242 44.02 10.20 2.81
N THR A 243 43.84 10.87 1.68
CA THR A 243 42.57 11.50 1.30
C THR A 243 41.42 10.49 1.20
N PHE A 244 41.65 9.32 0.58
CA PHE A 244 40.65 8.24 0.50
C PHE A 244 40.28 7.71 1.89
N LEU A 245 41.26 7.50 2.76
CA LEU A 245 41.02 7.06 4.14
C LEU A 245 40.23 8.08 4.96
N ILE A 246 40.50 9.38 4.79
CA ILE A 246 39.73 10.46 5.43
C ILE A 246 38.28 10.45 4.93
N TYR A 247 38.04 10.29 3.62
CA TYR A 247 36.68 10.18 3.10
C TYR A 247 35.94 8.95 3.62
N LEU A 248 36.61 7.79 3.65
CA LEU A 248 36.04 6.55 4.18
C LEU A 248 35.68 6.69 5.66
N LEU A 249 36.57 7.28 6.47
CA LEU A 249 36.32 7.54 7.88
C LEU A 249 35.16 8.51 8.06
N THR A 250 35.13 9.60 7.28
CA THR A 250 34.07 10.62 7.34
C THR A 250 32.71 9.99 7.05
N ILE A 251 32.59 9.23 5.95
CA ILE A 251 31.35 8.53 5.59
C ILE A 251 30.94 7.56 6.72
N THR A 252 31.88 6.78 7.25
CA THR A 252 31.60 5.81 8.33
C THR A 252 31.06 6.51 9.58
N ILE A 253 31.69 7.60 10.02
CA ILE A 253 31.25 8.38 11.18
C ILE A 253 29.86 8.98 10.92
N THR A 254 29.62 9.54 9.73
CA THR A 254 28.30 10.11 9.40
C THR A 254 27.19 9.05 9.40
N LEU A 255 27.44 7.86 8.87
CA LEU A 255 26.48 6.75 8.87
C LEU A 255 26.18 6.25 10.29
N ILE A 256 27.19 6.12 11.15
CA ILE A 256 27.01 5.76 12.55
C ILE A 256 26.20 6.85 13.28
N GLY A 257 26.52 8.13 13.04
CA GLY A 257 25.77 9.26 13.61
C GLY A 257 24.31 9.26 13.21
N LEU A 258 24.00 9.00 11.93
CA LEU A 258 22.63 8.87 11.43
C LEU A 258 21.90 7.68 12.05
N ALA A 259 22.56 6.53 12.21
CA ALA A 259 21.96 5.35 12.85
C ALA A 259 21.62 5.63 14.33
N ILE A 260 22.52 6.28 15.07
CA ILE A 260 22.28 6.66 16.47
C ILE A 260 21.13 7.67 16.56
N LEU A 261 21.10 8.67 15.68
CA LEU A 261 20.03 9.65 15.62
C LEU A 261 18.68 8.97 15.35
N GLU A 262 18.63 8.03 14.41
CA GLU A 262 17.43 7.25 14.07
C GLU A 262 16.95 6.42 15.26
N VAL A 263 17.85 5.71 15.94
CA VAL A 263 17.52 4.90 17.13
C VAL A 263 17.00 5.78 18.27
N ARG A 264 17.66 6.91 18.52
CA ARG A 264 17.26 7.88 19.56
C ARG A 264 15.90 8.49 19.27
N TRP A 265 15.65 8.87 18.02
CA TRP A 265 14.39 9.49 17.60
C TRP A 265 13.23 8.48 17.57
N SER A 266 13.48 7.26 17.09
CA SER A 266 12.44 6.23 16.97
C SER A 266 12.11 5.53 18.29
N GLY A 267 12.95 5.67 19.32
CA GLY A 267 12.76 4.98 20.61
C GLY A 267 12.74 3.46 20.46
N VAL A 268 13.42 2.92 19.45
CA VAL A 268 13.54 1.49 19.17
C VAL A 268 14.82 0.97 19.84
N GLY A 269 14.82 -0.25 20.35
CA GLY A 269 16.04 -0.84 20.91
C GLY A 269 17.13 -1.02 19.84
N LEU A 270 18.40 -0.80 20.20
CA LEU A 270 19.51 -0.95 19.24
C LEU A 270 19.61 -2.39 18.71
N GLU A 271 19.32 -3.38 19.54
CA GLU A 271 19.27 -4.80 19.15
C GLU A 271 18.18 -5.06 18.10
N GLU A 272 16.97 -4.51 18.30
CA GLU A 272 15.87 -4.64 17.35
C GLU A 272 16.19 -3.98 16.01
N TRP A 273 16.81 -2.79 16.07
CA TRP A 273 17.28 -2.09 14.88
C TRP A 273 18.30 -2.91 14.10
N TRP A 274 19.29 -3.49 14.79
CA TRP A 274 20.35 -4.32 14.19
C TRP A 274 19.80 -5.63 13.61
N ARG A 275 18.92 -6.33 14.34
CA ARG A 275 18.25 -7.54 13.84
C ARG A 275 17.43 -7.25 12.58
N ASN A 276 16.82 -6.07 12.47
CA ASN A 276 16.12 -5.66 11.26
C ASN A 276 17.08 -5.46 10.08
N GLU A 277 18.27 -4.87 10.28
CA GLU A 277 19.29 -4.74 9.23
C GLU A 277 19.78 -6.11 8.75
N GLN A 278 20.07 -7.03 9.67
CA GLN A 278 20.46 -8.39 9.31
C GLN A 278 19.37 -9.09 8.48
N PHE A 279 18.11 -8.97 8.90
CA PHE A 279 16.99 -9.53 8.17
C PHE A 279 16.81 -8.89 6.79
N TRP A 280 17.04 -7.58 6.67
CA TRP A 280 17.03 -6.87 5.38
C TRP A 280 18.10 -7.43 4.45
N LEU A 281 19.33 -7.64 4.93
CA LEU A 281 20.41 -8.23 4.16
C LEU A 281 20.07 -9.65 3.67
N ILE A 282 19.62 -10.53 4.59
CA ILE A 282 19.25 -11.92 4.25
C ILE A 282 18.12 -11.96 3.23
N SER A 283 17.08 -11.15 3.43
CA SER A 283 15.96 -11.08 2.49
C SER A 283 16.40 -10.51 1.15
N GLY A 284 17.29 -9.49 1.17
CA GLY A 284 17.89 -8.83 0.02
C GLY A 284 18.62 -9.81 -0.90
N THR A 285 19.53 -10.60 -0.33
CA THR A 285 20.35 -11.54 -1.10
C THR A 285 19.60 -12.80 -1.55
N SER A 286 18.43 -13.09 -0.98
CA SER A 286 17.62 -14.28 -1.30
C SER A 286 16.26 -13.93 -1.94
N ALA A 287 15.23 -13.70 -1.11
CA ALA A 287 13.84 -13.54 -1.53
C ALA A 287 13.63 -12.41 -2.56
N HIS A 288 14.26 -11.25 -2.36
CA HIS A 288 14.12 -10.13 -3.28
C HIS A 288 14.73 -10.43 -4.66
N LEU A 289 15.90 -11.07 -4.69
CA LEU A 289 16.54 -11.46 -5.95
C LEU A 289 15.66 -12.43 -6.74
N TYR A 290 15.12 -13.44 -6.05
CA TYR A 290 14.22 -14.41 -6.66
C TYR A 290 12.96 -13.74 -7.23
N ALA A 291 12.34 -12.84 -6.46
CA ALA A 291 11.18 -12.08 -6.92
C ALA A 291 11.47 -11.22 -8.16
N VAL A 292 12.63 -10.57 -8.23
CA VAL A 292 13.03 -9.76 -9.40
C VAL A 292 13.19 -10.64 -10.63
N VAL A 293 13.89 -11.78 -10.51
CA VAL A 293 14.05 -12.73 -11.62
C VAL A 293 12.68 -13.26 -12.08
N GLN A 294 11.83 -13.66 -11.13
CA GLN A 294 10.48 -14.16 -11.43
C GLN A 294 9.62 -13.09 -12.13
N GLY A 295 9.66 -11.85 -11.66
CA GLY A 295 8.92 -10.74 -12.26
C GLY A 295 9.39 -10.42 -13.68
N LEU A 296 10.70 -10.38 -13.91
CA LEU A 296 11.28 -10.20 -15.24
C LEU A 296 10.85 -11.31 -16.21
N LEU A 297 10.93 -12.58 -15.77
CA LEU A 297 10.47 -13.72 -16.56
C LEU A 297 8.98 -13.62 -16.89
N LYS A 298 8.15 -13.19 -15.95
CA LYS A 298 6.71 -13.01 -16.15
C LYS A 298 6.43 -11.92 -17.20
N VAL A 299 7.16 -10.81 -17.19
CA VAL A 299 7.03 -9.74 -18.20
C VAL A 299 7.47 -10.23 -19.59
N MET A 300 8.58 -10.98 -19.67
CA MET A 300 9.05 -11.59 -20.92
C MET A 300 8.10 -12.65 -21.47
N ALA A 301 7.46 -13.43 -20.59
CA ALA A 301 6.45 -14.42 -20.99
C ALA A 301 5.13 -13.77 -21.39
N GLY A 302 4.68 -12.72 -20.68
CA GLY A 302 3.45 -11.98 -20.97
C GLY A 302 3.52 -11.25 -22.32
N SER A 303 4.66 -10.64 -22.65
CA SER A 303 4.89 -10.05 -23.98
C SER A 303 4.87 -11.11 -25.10
N ARG A 304 5.34 -12.33 -24.84
CA ARG A 304 5.23 -13.47 -25.77
C ARG A 304 3.81 -14.03 -25.88
N SER A 305 3.03 -14.03 -24.80
CA SER A 305 1.63 -14.48 -24.82
C SER A 305 0.73 -13.50 -25.60
N LEU A 306 1.02 -12.20 -25.59
CA LEU A 306 0.30 -11.22 -26.42
C LEU A 306 0.58 -11.38 -27.93
N SER A 307 1.69 -12.01 -28.32
CA SER A 307 1.98 -12.39 -29.72
C SER A 307 1.24 -13.65 -30.18
N ARG A 308 0.61 -14.40 -29.26
CA ARG A 308 -0.24 -15.55 -29.56
C ARG A 308 -1.55 -15.41 -28.79
N SER A 309 -2.47 -14.60 -29.33
CA SER A 309 -3.86 -14.53 -28.85
C SER A 309 -4.45 -15.95 -28.75
N PRO A 310 -4.77 -16.46 -27.55
CA PRO A 310 -5.63 -17.62 -27.43
C PRO A 310 -7.07 -17.11 -27.44
N ARG A 311 -7.85 -17.51 -28.45
CA ARG A 311 -9.31 -17.39 -28.39
C ARG A 311 -9.77 -18.13 -27.12
N ARG A 312 -10.43 -17.44 -26.18
CA ARG A 312 -11.03 -18.09 -25.00
C ARG A 312 -12.07 -19.12 -25.47
N PRO A 313 -12.00 -20.40 -25.07
CA PRO A 313 -13.11 -21.32 -25.22
C PRO A 313 -14.22 -21.00 -24.18
N PRO A 314 -15.49 -21.36 -24.45
CA PRO A 314 -16.61 -21.09 -23.55
C PRO A 314 -16.49 -21.89 -22.25
N PRO A 315 -17.07 -21.41 -21.13
CA PRO A 315 -16.91 -22.03 -19.82
C PRO A 315 -17.63 -23.38 -19.73
N THR A 316 -16.86 -24.46 -19.63
CA THR A 316 -17.36 -25.78 -19.21
C THR A 316 -17.47 -25.85 -17.70
N LYS A 317 -18.65 -26.26 -17.23
CA LYS A 317 -19.04 -26.42 -15.83
C LYS A 317 -18.28 -27.56 -15.15
N THR A 318 -17.10 -27.30 -14.61
CA THR A 318 -16.49 -28.16 -13.57
C THR A 318 -15.42 -27.36 -12.84
N MET A 319 -15.82 -26.62 -11.81
CA MET A 319 -14.90 -25.90 -10.94
C MET A 319 -14.59 -26.78 -9.74
N THR A 320 -13.47 -27.50 -9.80
CA THR A 320 -12.86 -28.12 -8.63
C THR A 320 -12.37 -27.01 -7.71
N SER A 321 -13.04 -26.88 -6.56
CA SER A 321 -12.66 -26.03 -5.44
C SER A 321 -11.19 -26.22 -5.08
N THR A 322 -10.35 -25.27 -5.48
CA THR A 322 -9.06 -25.02 -4.81
C THR A 322 -9.24 -23.77 -3.98
N LEU A 323 -9.68 -23.98 -2.74
CA LEU A 323 -9.67 -22.98 -1.68
C LEU A 323 -8.22 -22.51 -1.50
N ILE A 324 -7.92 -21.31 -2.00
CA ILE A 324 -6.75 -20.55 -1.59
C ILE A 324 -7.07 -20.04 -0.19
N SER A 325 -6.63 -20.78 0.82
CA SER A 325 -6.70 -20.35 2.20
C SER A 325 -5.71 -19.21 2.43
N THR A 326 -6.22 -17.99 2.52
CA THR A 326 -5.53 -16.83 3.09
C THR A 326 -5.67 -16.85 4.61
N TRP A 327 -4.60 -17.25 5.30
CA TRP A 327 -4.18 -16.78 6.63
C TRP A 327 -2.66 -16.94 6.75
#